data_AF-A0ABD4KY76-F1
#
_entry.id   AF-A0ABD4KY76-F1
#
_cell.length_a   1.000
_cell.length_b   1.000
_cell.length_c   1.000
_cell.angle_alpha   90.00
_cell.angle_beta   90.00
_cell.angle_gamma   90.00
#
_symmetry.space_group_name_H-M   'P 1'
#
loop_
_entity.id
_entity.type
_entity.pdbx_description
1 polymer ?
#
loop_
_entity_poly.entity_id
_entity_poly.type
_entity_poly.pdbx_seq_one_letter_code
_entity_poly.pdbx_strand_id
1 'polypeptide(L)'
;NHDLSCLGATKRFAYNPVMTKLFTELLKRALSNSLNDSTHYSNGSFLVLPNIRVCGATALSSPVTVGIPSLTAFFGFVHAFERKLNRLNPTFRVESFAICVHQLHVEKRGLTAEFVEKGNGTISAPATRDDWQCDVVFSLILNTNFAQRIDQSTLITLLPKRFARGSAKIAIDDFKHINSFSTLEAAIQSLPIE
;
A
#
# COMPACT_ATOMS: atom_id res chain seq x y z
N ASN A 1 -39.63 16.83 13.23
CA ASN A 1 -40.02 15.41 13.02
C ASN A 1 -41.16 14.98 13.94
N HIS A 2 -41.02 15.14 15.26
CA HIS A 2 -42.08 14.80 16.21
C HIS A 2 -43.38 15.55 15.90
N ASP A 3 -43.32 16.88 15.76
CA ASP A 3 -44.49 17.71 15.45
C ASP A 3 -45.16 17.36 14.11
N LEU A 4 -44.35 17.04 13.09
CA LEU A 4 -44.83 16.62 11.77
C LEU A 4 -45.51 15.24 11.80
N SER A 5 -45.11 14.37 12.75
CA SER A 5 -45.64 13.01 12.89
C SER A 5 -46.99 12.96 13.62
N CYS A 6 -47.25 13.94 14.50
CA CYS A 6 -48.46 13.99 15.32
C CYS A 6 -49.65 14.58 14.58
N LEU A 7 -49.42 15.46 13.60
CA LEU A 7 -50.47 16.12 12.82
C LEU A 7 -50.83 15.29 11.57
N GLY A 8 -52.11 14.89 11.45
CA GLY A 8 -52.58 13.99 10.37
C GLY A 8 -52.33 14.51 8.95
N ALA A 9 -52.42 15.83 8.74
CA ALA A 9 -52.15 16.44 7.43
C ALA A 9 -50.66 16.38 7.02
N THR A 10 -49.75 16.51 8.00
CA THR A 10 -48.30 16.60 7.77
C THR A 10 -47.55 15.29 8.00
N LYS A 11 -48.24 14.25 8.51
CA LYS A 11 -47.67 12.93 8.81
C LYS A 11 -46.97 12.28 7.61
N ARG A 12 -47.43 12.57 6.39
CA ARG A 12 -46.81 12.08 5.14
C ARG A 12 -45.40 12.64 4.89
N PHE A 13 -45.06 13.76 5.51
CA PHE A 13 -43.75 14.41 5.42
C PHE A 13 -42.87 14.10 6.64
N ALA A 14 -43.38 13.34 7.62
CA ALA A 14 -42.58 12.92 8.76
C ALA A 14 -41.51 11.92 8.33
N TYR A 15 -40.38 11.93 9.01
CA TYR A 15 -39.26 11.03 8.75
C TYR A 15 -39.68 9.57 8.75
N ASN A 16 -39.48 8.91 7.61
CA ASN A 16 -39.58 7.46 7.48
C ASN A 16 -38.16 6.90 7.41
N PRO A 17 -37.74 6.03 8.36
CA PRO A 17 -36.36 5.55 8.43
C PRO A 17 -35.94 4.74 7.20
N VAL A 18 -36.85 3.99 6.58
CA VAL A 18 -36.56 3.16 5.40
C VAL A 18 -36.35 4.05 4.18
N MET A 19 -37.29 4.97 3.93
CA MET A 19 -37.22 5.87 2.78
C MET A 19 -36.07 6.88 2.91
N THR A 20 -35.86 7.43 4.10
CA THR A 20 -34.79 8.41 4.32
C THR A 20 -33.41 7.75 4.19
N LYS A 21 -33.25 6.50 4.64
CA LYS A 21 -32.00 5.76 4.43
C LYS A 21 -31.74 5.53 2.94
N LEU A 22 -32.73 5.06 2.18
CA LEU A 22 -32.60 4.89 0.74
C LEU A 22 -32.28 6.21 0.03
N PHE A 23 -33.03 7.26 0.34
CA PHE A 23 -32.80 8.59 -0.24
C PHE A 23 -31.40 9.14 0.11
N THR A 24 -30.96 8.99 1.35
CA THR A 24 -29.64 9.44 1.79
C THR A 24 -28.52 8.66 1.09
N GLU A 25 -28.68 7.35 0.89
CA GLU A 25 -27.71 6.54 0.16
C GLU A 25 -27.71 6.86 -1.35
N LEU A 26 -28.87 7.10 -1.95
CA LEU A 26 -28.96 7.55 -3.35
C LEU A 26 -28.37 8.95 -3.54
N LEU A 27 -28.64 9.87 -2.62
CA LEU A 27 -28.10 11.22 -2.63
C LEU A 27 -26.57 11.20 -2.44
N LYS A 28 -26.06 10.41 -1.48
CA LYS A 28 -24.62 10.18 -1.29
C LYS A 28 -24.00 9.62 -2.55
N ARG A 29 -24.65 8.65 -3.21
CA ARG A 29 -24.15 8.05 -4.46
C ARG A 29 -24.15 9.05 -5.62
N ALA A 30 -25.17 9.88 -5.73
CA ALA A 30 -25.26 10.92 -6.75
C ALA A 30 -24.21 12.03 -6.53
N LEU A 31 -24.03 12.47 -5.28
CA LEU A 31 -23.00 13.42 -4.89
C LEU A 31 -21.59 12.84 -5.09
N SER A 32 -21.35 11.58 -4.72
CA SER A 32 -20.06 10.91 -4.96
C SER A 32 -19.78 10.73 -6.44
N ASN A 33 -20.80 10.44 -7.25
CA ASN A 33 -20.65 10.33 -8.70
C ASN A 33 -20.35 11.70 -9.34
N SER A 34 -20.97 12.79 -8.86
CA SER A 34 -20.62 14.15 -9.32
C SER A 34 -19.20 14.57 -8.91
N LEU A 35 -18.68 14.06 -7.78
CA LEU A 35 -17.28 14.24 -7.38
C LEU A 35 -16.31 13.33 -8.17
N ASN A 36 -16.81 12.23 -8.74
CA ASN A 36 -16.02 11.30 -9.54
C ASN A 36 -16.08 11.60 -11.06
N ASP A 37 -16.91 12.54 -11.49
CA ASP A 37 -17.01 12.99 -12.90
C ASP A 37 -15.89 13.98 -13.29
N SER A 38 -14.96 14.26 -12.37
CA SER A 38 -13.68 14.88 -12.65
C SER A 38 -12.58 13.81 -12.83
N THR A 39 -12.84 12.79 -13.67
CA THR A 39 -11.77 11.98 -14.28
C THR A 39 -11.03 12.79 -15.34
N HIS A 40 -10.57 13.98 -14.96
CA HIS A 40 -9.53 14.70 -15.67
C HIS A 40 -8.19 14.00 -15.38
N TYR A 41 -7.82 13.06 -16.25
CA TYR A 41 -6.43 12.70 -16.50
C TYR A 41 -5.70 13.95 -17.04
N SER A 42 -5.30 14.85 -16.16
CA SER A 42 -4.42 15.95 -16.53
C SER A 42 -3.65 16.42 -15.30
N ASN A 43 -2.61 15.64 -15.00
CA ASN A 43 -1.39 15.89 -14.22
C ASN A 43 -1.12 14.70 -13.28
N GLY A 44 -0.64 13.59 -13.84
CA GLY A 44 -0.22 12.43 -13.05
C GLY A 44 0.95 12.82 -12.15
N SER A 45 0.79 12.67 -10.83
CA SER A 45 1.87 12.89 -9.88
C SER A 45 2.55 11.54 -9.62
N PHE A 46 3.71 11.36 -10.23
CA PHE A 46 4.51 10.13 -10.17
C PHE A 46 5.57 10.25 -9.08
N LEU A 47 5.39 9.52 -7.97
CA LEU A 47 6.37 9.44 -6.90
C LEU A 47 7.31 8.26 -7.14
N VAL A 48 8.61 8.54 -7.19
CA VAL A 48 9.65 7.53 -7.42
C VAL A 48 10.29 7.12 -6.10
N LEU A 49 10.36 5.80 -5.86
CA LEU A 49 11.08 5.17 -4.75
C LEU A 49 12.17 4.27 -5.34
N PRO A 50 13.41 4.77 -5.47
CA PRO A 50 14.50 4.03 -6.09
C PRO A 50 15.15 3.03 -5.12
N ASN A 51 15.79 2.01 -5.68
CA ASN A 51 16.76 1.13 -5.00
C ASN A 51 16.31 0.60 -3.64
N ILE A 52 15.08 0.11 -3.57
CA ILE A 52 14.59 -0.59 -2.39
C ILE A 52 15.27 -1.96 -2.36
N ARG A 53 16.23 -2.10 -1.45
CA ARG A 53 16.91 -3.36 -1.19
C ARG A 53 16.17 -4.11 -0.10
N VAL A 54 15.73 -5.31 -0.45
CA VAL A 54 15.11 -6.25 0.48
C VAL A 54 16.06 -7.39 0.78
N CYS A 55 16.26 -7.66 2.06
CA CYS A 55 17.03 -8.81 2.52
C CYS A 55 16.11 -9.83 3.21
N GLY A 56 16.23 -11.10 2.83
CA GLY A 56 15.53 -12.22 3.48
C GLY A 56 14.01 -12.21 3.29
N ALA A 57 13.54 -11.77 2.11
CA ALA A 57 12.13 -11.93 1.76
C ALA A 57 11.82 -13.40 1.45
N THR A 58 10.59 -13.85 1.70
CA THR A 58 10.19 -15.20 1.32
C THR A 58 10.08 -15.31 -0.21
N ALA A 59 10.79 -16.29 -0.78
CA ALA A 59 10.73 -16.61 -2.21
C ALA A 59 9.60 -17.59 -2.56
N LEU A 60 8.98 -18.21 -1.54
CA LEU A 60 7.79 -19.04 -1.67
C LEU A 60 6.56 -18.14 -1.88
N SER A 61 6.31 -17.75 -3.12
CA SER A 61 5.18 -16.88 -3.49
C SER A 61 3.83 -17.61 -3.43
N SER A 62 3.83 -18.92 -3.65
CA SER A 62 2.69 -19.81 -3.44
C SER A 62 3.18 -21.18 -2.96
N PRO A 63 2.30 -22.11 -2.53
CA PRO A 63 2.70 -23.46 -2.15
C PRO A 63 3.39 -24.26 -3.27
N VAL A 64 3.32 -23.80 -4.52
CA VAL A 64 3.86 -24.50 -5.70
C VAL A 64 4.91 -23.68 -6.47
N THR A 65 5.16 -22.41 -6.11
CA THR A 65 6.09 -21.53 -6.83
C THR A 65 7.17 -20.98 -5.91
N VAL A 66 8.43 -21.04 -6.39
CA VAL A 66 9.61 -20.46 -5.76
C VAL A 66 10.24 -19.47 -6.74
N GLY A 67 10.51 -18.25 -6.32
CA GLY A 67 11.12 -17.23 -7.16
C GLY A 67 10.92 -15.83 -6.61
N ILE A 68 10.40 -14.93 -7.46
CA ILE A 68 10.03 -13.58 -7.01
C ILE A 68 8.90 -13.65 -5.95
N PRO A 69 8.92 -12.78 -4.93
CA PRO A 69 7.83 -12.69 -3.96
C PRO A 69 6.49 -12.38 -4.60
N SER A 70 5.40 -12.77 -3.93
CA SER A 70 4.04 -12.55 -4.43
C SER A 70 3.77 -11.07 -4.75
N LEU A 71 3.08 -10.80 -5.86
CA LEU A 71 2.61 -9.45 -6.23
C LEU A 71 1.72 -8.81 -5.15
N THR A 72 1.04 -9.63 -4.34
CA THR A 72 0.26 -9.13 -3.19
C THR A 72 1.15 -8.55 -2.09
N ALA A 73 2.40 -8.99 -1.97
CA ALA A 73 3.37 -8.39 -1.05
C ALA A 73 3.81 -7.00 -1.51
N PHE A 74 3.98 -6.78 -2.81
CA PHE A 74 4.22 -5.46 -3.39
C PHE A 74 3.04 -4.52 -3.15
N PHE A 75 1.82 -4.99 -3.43
CA PHE A 75 0.62 -4.22 -3.12
C PHE A 75 0.53 -3.88 -1.63
N GLY A 76 0.78 -4.85 -0.74
CA GLY A 76 0.78 -4.64 0.70
C GLY A 76 1.84 -3.63 1.17
N PHE A 77 3.00 -3.61 0.53
CA PHE A 77 4.05 -2.62 0.78
C PHE A 77 3.60 -1.21 0.40
N VAL A 78 3.09 -1.03 -0.82
CA VAL A 78 2.57 0.25 -1.33
C VAL A 78 1.41 0.76 -0.48
N HIS A 79 0.44 -0.11 -0.18
CA HIS A 79 -0.73 0.25 0.61
C HIS A 79 -0.38 0.56 2.09
N ALA A 80 0.61 -0.12 2.66
CA ALA A 80 1.11 0.22 4.00
C ALA A 80 1.79 1.59 4.03
N PHE A 81 2.48 1.96 2.94
CA PHE A 81 3.08 3.29 2.78
C PHE A 81 2.00 4.37 2.65
N GLU A 82 1.02 4.16 1.76
CA GLU A 82 -0.15 5.04 1.59
C GLU A 82 -0.87 5.28 2.92
N ARG A 83 -1.15 4.22 3.68
CA ARG A 83 -1.80 4.33 5.00
C ARG A 83 -1.02 5.15 6.02
N LYS A 84 0.31 5.11 5.95
CA LYS A 84 1.16 5.91 6.85
C LYS A 84 1.15 7.38 6.43
N LEU A 85 1.19 7.67 5.14
CA LEU A 85 1.03 9.03 4.61
C LEU A 85 -0.36 9.61 4.93
N ASN A 86 -1.40 8.78 4.87
CA ASN A 86 -2.76 9.17 5.21
C ASN A 86 -2.97 9.60 6.67
N ARG A 87 -2.03 9.30 7.57
CA ARG A 87 -2.06 9.84 8.94
C ARG A 87 -1.74 11.34 8.99
N LEU A 88 -1.01 11.84 8.00
CA LEU A 88 -0.67 13.26 7.88
C LEU A 88 -1.59 13.95 6.88
N ASN A 89 -1.86 13.30 5.74
CA ASN A 89 -2.66 13.84 4.64
C ASN A 89 -3.74 12.82 4.22
N PRO A 90 -4.97 12.88 4.76
CA PRO A 90 -5.99 11.84 4.59
C PRO A 90 -6.55 11.73 3.16
N THR A 91 -6.17 12.64 2.27
CA THR A 91 -6.57 12.66 0.85
C THR A 91 -5.57 11.95 -0.06
N PHE A 92 -4.43 11.48 0.48
CA PHE A 92 -3.38 10.83 -0.30
C PHE A 92 -3.86 9.46 -0.77
N ARG A 93 -3.90 9.28 -2.10
CA ARG A 93 -4.28 8.02 -2.71
C ARG A 93 -3.26 7.58 -3.74
N VAL A 94 -2.88 6.31 -3.67
CA VAL A 94 -2.10 5.66 -4.73
C VAL A 94 -3.08 4.92 -5.65
N GLU A 95 -3.16 5.33 -6.91
CA GLU A 95 -4.07 4.74 -7.88
C GLU A 95 -3.48 3.49 -8.52
N SER A 96 -2.20 3.54 -8.85
CA SER A 96 -1.45 2.44 -9.43
C SER A 96 0.03 2.53 -9.04
N PHE A 97 0.74 1.43 -9.24
CA PHE A 97 2.18 1.36 -9.04
C PHE A 97 2.82 0.51 -10.13
N ALA A 98 4.05 0.86 -10.48
CA ALA A 98 4.91 0.09 -11.35
C ALA A 98 6.11 -0.44 -10.56
N ILE A 99 6.55 -1.66 -10.90
CA ILE A 99 7.71 -2.32 -10.29
C ILE A 99 8.80 -2.46 -11.36
N CYS A 100 10.00 -2.02 -11.04
CA CYS A 100 11.20 -2.28 -11.81
C CYS A 100 12.15 -3.12 -10.97
N VAL A 101 12.33 -4.40 -11.32
CA VAL A 101 13.24 -5.30 -10.60
C VAL A 101 14.62 -5.23 -11.25
N HIS A 102 15.61 -4.80 -10.47
CA HIS A 102 16.99 -4.66 -10.92
C HIS A 102 17.76 -5.96 -10.71
N GLN A 103 17.63 -6.54 -9.52
CA GLN A 103 18.32 -7.76 -9.12
C GLN A 103 17.39 -8.67 -8.33
N LEU A 104 17.49 -9.97 -8.59
CA LEU A 104 16.79 -11.01 -7.86
C LEU A 104 17.77 -12.16 -7.61
N HIS A 105 18.02 -12.42 -6.34
CA HIS A 105 18.80 -13.57 -5.90
C HIS A 105 17.93 -14.46 -5.02
N VAL A 106 17.83 -15.75 -5.34
CA VAL A 106 16.99 -16.71 -4.64
C VAL A 106 17.87 -17.83 -4.11
N GLU A 107 17.78 -18.12 -2.82
CA GLU A 107 18.55 -19.19 -2.19
C GLU A 107 17.81 -19.85 -1.02
N LYS A 108 18.23 -21.07 -0.70
CA LYS A 108 17.68 -21.85 0.41
C LYS A 108 18.48 -21.56 1.68
N ARG A 109 18.03 -20.57 2.46
CA ARG A 109 18.68 -20.17 3.73
C ARG A 109 18.18 -20.94 4.95
N GLY A 110 16.97 -21.50 4.88
CA GLY A 110 16.27 -22.02 6.07
C GLY A 110 15.90 -20.91 7.06
N LEU A 111 15.03 -21.24 8.02
CA LEU A 111 14.65 -20.33 9.10
C LEU A 111 14.63 -21.08 10.42
N THR A 112 15.55 -20.74 11.32
CA THR A 112 15.59 -21.31 12.67
C THR A 112 14.42 -20.76 13.48
N ALA A 113 13.49 -21.63 13.86
CA ALA A 113 12.37 -21.27 14.69
C ALA A 113 12.79 -21.15 16.16
N GLU A 114 12.16 -20.22 16.88
CA GLU A 114 12.36 -20.06 18.32
C GLU A 114 11.81 -21.27 19.10
N PHE A 115 12.34 -21.47 20.29
CA PHE A 115 11.88 -22.54 21.17
C PHE A 115 10.45 -22.29 21.63
N VAL A 116 9.63 -23.34 21.59
CA VAL A 116 8.23 -23.29 22.03
C VAL A 116 7.98 -24.34 23.09
N GLU A 117 7.09 -24.04 24.03
CA GLU A 117 6.59 -25.03 24.97
C GLU A 117 5.68 -26.01 24.23
N LYS A 118 6.01 -27.30 24.33
CA LYS A 118 5.22 -28.38 23.74
C LYS A 118 4.14 -28.83 24.71
N GLY A 119 3.09 -29.48 24.20
CA GLY A 119 1.97 -29.97 25.01
C GLY A 119 2.33 -30.99 26.10
N ASN A 120 3.56 -31.51 26.10
CA ASN A 120 4.11 -32.37 27.15
C ASN A 120 4.88 -31.59 28.26
N GLY A 121 4.84 -30.25 28.25
CA GLY A 121 5.53 -29.38 29.20
C GLY A 121 7.04 -29.20 28.94
N THR A 122 7.55 -29.69 27.80
CA THR A 122 8.98 -29.54 27.44
C THR A 122 9.17 -28.36 26.49
N ILE A 123 10.22 -27.55 26.71
CA ILE A 123 10.60 -26.45 25.83
C ILE A 123 11.60 -26.98 24.80
N SER A 124 11.22 -27.00 23.53
CA SER A 124 12.10 -27.44 22.44
C SER A 124 11.73 -26.75 21.12
N ALA A 125 12.65 -26.77 20.15
CA ALA A 125 12.36 -26.24 18.83
C ALA A 125 11.15 -26.98 18.18
N PRO A 126 10.31 -26.26 17.41
CA PRO A 126 9.24 -26.88 16.64
C PRO A 126 9.81 -27.66 15.44
N ALA A 127 8.92 -28.29 14.67
CA ALA A 127 9.32 -29.05 13.49
C ALA A 127 10.08 -28.18 12.48
N THR A 128 11.26 -28.63 12.08
CA THR A 128 12.10 -27.95 11.09
C THR A 128 11.44 -28.00 9.72
N ARG A 129 11.44 -26.86 9.02
CA ARG A 129 10.90 -26.72 7.67
C ARG A 129 11.93 -26.04 6.79
N ASP A 130 11.99 -26.48 5.55
CA ASP A 130 12.75 -25.78 4.52
C ASP A 130 12.07 -24.47 4.15
N ASP A 131 12.86 -23.41 4.02
CA ASP A 131 12.40 -22.09 3.60
C ASP A 131 13.30 -21.57 2.49
N TRP A 132 12.68 -21.02 1.45
CA TRP A 132 13.35 -20.34 0.35
C TRP A 132 13.24 -18.85 0.57
N GLN A 133 14.39 -18.19 0.54
CA GLN A 133 14.49 -16.75 0.73
C GLN A 133 15.07 -16.09 -0.51
N CYS A 134 14.78 -14.81 -0.67
CA CYS A 134 15.32 -14.02 -1.75
C CYS A 134 15.77 -12.65 -1.24
N ASP A 135 16.78 -12.14 -1.92
CA ASP A 135 17.17 -10.75 -1.86
C ASP A 135 16.80 -10.10 -3.19
N VAL A 136 16.09 -8.97 -3.10
CA VAL A 136 15.59 -8.27 -4.27
C VAL A 136 15.97 -6.81 -4.16
N VAL A 137 16.50 -6.26 -5.25
CA VAL A 137 16.67 -4.82 -5.43
C VAL A 137 15.68 -4.39 -6.48
N PHE A 138 14.74 -3.51 -6.10
CA PHE A 138 13.72 -3.01 -7.01
C PHE A 138 13.43 -1.53 -6.77
N SER A 139 12.92 -0.87 -7.80
CA SER A 139 12.40 0.49 -7.72
C SER A 139 10.89 0.49 -7.94
N LEU A 140 10.19 1.43 -7.31
CA LEU A 140 8.76 1.64 -7.47
C LEU A 140 8.48 3.02 -8.04
N ILE A 141 7.52 3.09 -8.96
CA ILE A 141 6.90 4.34 -9.39
C ILE A 141 5.44 4.27 -8.97
N LEU A 142 4.99 5.25 -8.19
CA LEU A 142 3.62 5.32 -7.68
C LEU A 142 2.88 6.42 -8.45
N ASN A 143 1.76 6.07 -9.08
CA ASN A 143 0.84 7.06 -9.62
C ASN A 143 -0.08 7.54 -8.50
N THR A 144 0.02 8.81 -8.14
CA THR A 144 -0.69 9.42 -7.02
C THR A 144 -1.61 10.54 -7.50
N ASN A 145 -2.72 10.73 -6.79
CA ASN A 145 -3.64 11.84 -7.04
C ASN A 145 -3.13 13.19 -6.50
N PHE A 146 -1.98 13.19 -5.83
CA PHE A 146 -1.51 14.31 -5.01
C PHE A 146 -0.39 15.07 -5.72
N ALA A 147 -0.69 16.24 -6.29
CA ALA A 147 0.25 17.04 -7.07
C ALA A 147 1.26 17.87 -6.24
N GLN A 148 1.11 17.93 -4.91
CA GLN A 148 1.97 18.75 -4.06
C GLN A 148 3.20 17.97 -3.60
N ARG A 149 4.35 18.67 -3.54
CA ARG A 149 5.61 18.09 -3.08
C ARG A 149 5.51 17.73 -1.60
N ILE A 150 5.62 16.44 -1.30
CA ILE A 150 5.72 15.94 0.08
C ILE A 150 7.16 16.15 0.55
N ASP A 151 7.33 16.57 1.80
CA ASP A 151 8.65 16.72 2.39
C ASP A 151 9.42 15.39 2.44
N GLN A 152 10.69 15.43 2.06
CA GLN A 152 11.55 14.25 1.91
C GLN A 152 11.77 13.54 3.25
N SER A 153 11.96 14.31 4.34
CA SER A 153 12.19 13.73 5.67
C SER A 153 10.97 12.93 6.16
N THR A 154 9.79 13.45 5.84
CA THR A 154 8.50 12.82 6.13
C THR A 154 8.34 11.53 5.31
N LEU A 155 8.63 11.57 4.00
CA LEU A 155 8.57 10.38 3.13
C LEU A 155 9.44 9.24 3.66
N ILE A 156 10.70 9.53 3.98
CA ILE A 156 11.67 8.53 4.45
C ILE A 156 11.20 7.90 5.76
N THR A 157 10.72 8.71 6.70
CA THR A 157 10.26 8.24 8.01
C THR A 157 9.03 7.32 7.90
N LEU A 158 8.19 7.56 6.89
CA LEU A 158 6.97 6.79 6.66
C LEU A 158 7.19 5.54 5.82
N LEU A 159 8.37 5.28 5.26
CA LEU A 159 8.62 4.07 4.49
C LEU A 159 8.32 2.78 5.30
N PRO A 160 7.65 1.76 4.71
CA PRO A 160 7.50 0.46 5.34
C PRO A 160 8.86 -0.22 5.47
N LYS A 161 9.15 -0.77 6.65
CA LYS A 161 10.44 -1.42 6.94
C LYS A 161 10.47 -2.91 6.57
N ARG A 162 9.34 -3.46 6.16
CA ARG A 162 9.17 -4.91 5.89
C ARG A 162 8.56 -5.13 4.52
N PHE A 163 9.04 -6.15 3.84
CA PHE A 163 8.53 -6.63 2.55
C PHE A 163 8.59 -8.16 2.53
N ALA A 164 7.46 -8.84 2.37
CA ALA A 164 7.39 -10.31 2.32
C ALA A 164 8.24 -11.03 3.41
N ARG A 165 8.10 -10.60 4.68
CA ARG A 165 8.93 -10.98 5.87
C ARG A 165 10.35 -10.40 5.93
N GLY A 166 10.95 -10.05 4.80
CA GLY A 166 12.27 -9.44 4.73
C GLY A 166 12.28 -7.97 5.18
N SER A 167 13.49 -7.43 5.36
CA SER A 167 13.70 -6.02 5.70
C SER A 167 13.87 -5.18 4.44
N ALA A 168 13.09 -4.12 4.28
CA ALA A 168 13.22 -3.16 3.18
C ALA A 168 14.00 -1.93 3.63
N LYS A 169 15.04 -1.56 2.89
CA LYS A 169 15.89 -0.40 3.17
C LYS A 169 16.27 0.30 1.86
N ILE A 170 16.48 1.61 1.94
CA ILE A 170 17.04 2.44 0.87
C ILE A 170 18.35 3.03 1.41
N ALA A 171 19.36 3.17 0.57
CA ALA A 171 20.63 3.77 0.96
C ALA A 171 20.44 5.26 1.31
N ILE A 172 21.26 5.78 2.23
CA ILE A 172 21.19 7.20 2.63
C ILE A 172 21.54 8.09 1.43
N ASP A 173 22.51 7.67 0.62
CA ASP A 173 22.95 8.39 -0.59
C ASP A 173 21.85 8.47 -1.65
N ASP A 174 20.92 7.51 -1.64
CA ASP A 174 19.80 7.42 -2.58
C ASP A 174 18.59 8.26 -2.19
N PHE A 175 18.57 8.84 -0.99
CA PHE A 175 17.46 9.67 -0.54
C PHE A 175 17.23 10.89 -1.44
N LYS A 176 18.28 11.42 -2.08
CA LYS A 176 18.20 12.52 -3.06
C LYS A 176 17.39 12.17 -4.32
N HIS A 177 17.24 10.89 -4.62
CA HIS A 177 16.52 10.40 -5.80
C HIS A 177 15.02 10.16 -5.54
N ILE A 178 14.55 10.31 -4.29
CA ILE A 178 13.12 10.24 -3.94
C ILE A 178 12.46 11.57 -4.32
N ASN A 179 11.85 11.62 -5.50
CA ASN A 179 11.21 12.81 -6.04
C ASN A 179 9.82 12.50 -6.60
N SER A 180 8.98 13.54 -6.67
CA SER A 180 7.71 13.50 -7.39
C SER A 180 7.84 14.21 -8.74
N PHE A 181 7.25 13.64 -9.78
CA PHE A 181 7.30 14.11 -11.16
C PHE A 181 5.89 14.26 -11.73
N SER A 182 5.70 15.22 -12.63
CA SER A 182 4.43 15.41 -13.36
C SER A 182 4.26 14.48 -14.56
N THR A 183 5.36 13.86 -15.01
CA THR A 183 5.45 13.18 -16.30
C THR A 183 6.15 11.84 -16.12
N LEU A 184 5.61 10.79 -16.74
CA LEU A 184 6.08 9.42 -16.53
C LEU A 184 7.48 9.21 -17.11
N GLU A 185 7.76 9.80 -18.28
CA GLU A 185 9.06 9.68 -18.94
C GLU A 185 10.19 10.26 -18.08
N ALA A 186 9.94 11.41 -17.45
CA ALA A 186 10.89 12.02 -16.51
C ALA A 186 11.09 11.17 -15.26
N ALA A 187 10.02 10.56 -14.74
CA ALA A 187 10.10 9.64 -13.60
C ALA A 187 10.97 8.41 -13.93
N ILE A 188 10.79 7.83 -15.12
CA ILE A 188 11.58 6.67 -15.57
C ILE A 188 13.06 7.05 -15.76
N GLN A 189 13.35 8.19 -16.39
CA GLN A 189 14.73 8.67 -16.59
C GLN A 189 15.43 9.03 -15.27
N SER A 190 14.69 9.33 -14.21
CA SER A 190 15.25 9.66 -12.91
C SER A 190 15.79 8.46 -12.12
N LEU A 191 15.41 7.24 -12.51
CA LEU A 191 15.83 6.03 -11.82
C LEU A 191 17.34 5.79 -12.06
N PRO A 192 18.17 5.78 -11.00
CA PRO A 192 19.55 5.36 -11.14
C PRO A 192 19.56 3.87 -11.48
N ILE A 193 20.09 3.53 -12.65
CA ILE A 193 20.30 2.14 -13.06
C ILE A 193 21.69 1.77 -12.56
N GLU A 194 21.75 0.99 -11.48
CA GLU A 194 22.94 0.20 -11.10
C GLU A 194 22.74 -1.27 -11.48
#